data_AF-A0A0D2FC25-F1
#
_entry.id   AF-A0A0D2FC25-F1
#
_cell.length_a   1.000
_cell.length_b   1.000
_cell.length_c   1.000
_cell.angle_alpha   90.00
_cell.angle_beta   90.00
_cell.angle_gamma   90.00
#
_symmetry.space_group_name_H-M   'P 1'
#
loop_
_entity.id
_entity.type
_entity.pdbx_description
1 polymer ?
#
loop_
_entity_poly.entity_id
_entity_poly.type
_entity_poly.pdbx_seq_one_letter_code
_entity_poly.pdbx_strand_id
1 'polypeptide(L)'
;MTSTKPPQASALSGLISGSDAKSPAQALSLEILHNLQHQHNWTDLKLHLVSLNATSPQGFVHLDGFNLSSGLSPSSTPSPSGTSNPLTPGETVTLISGLPPQHSYVHPDLQTYLIKHSIPDTSLPVQRELVLPLSLGENWTLSRFCAVFDHLPERQVIHVQGAGGSGRPMGTQATPADGSANGSATGRVGGYEHRDQKRVLLGMKARDGGGGDGTVVYYIMQEGEIKPRQNG
;
A
#
# COMPACT_ATOMS: atom_id res chain seq x y z
N MET A 1 -15.03 41.67 29.62
CA MET A 1 -13.82 40.82 29.57
C MET A 1 -14.27 39.38 29.35
N THR A 2 -14.31 38.91 28.10
CA THR A 2 -14.69 37.52 27.80
C THR A 2 -13.42 36.67 27.70
N SER A 3 -13.24 35.76 28.65
CA SER A 3 -12.15 34.79 28.69
C SER A 3 -12.41 33.71 27.64
N THR A 4 -11.69 33.76 26.52
CA THR A 4 -11.76 32.74 25.47
C THR A 4 -10.97 31.52 25.92
N LYS A 5 -11.67 30.46 26.34
CA LYS A 5 -11.06 29.15 26.61
C LYS A 5 -10.39 28.67 25.30
N PRO A 6 -9.11 28.24 25.33
CA PRO A 6 -8.45 27.74 24.13
C PRO A 6 -9.23 26.56 23.52
N PRO A 7 -9.24 26.42 22.18
CA PRO A 7 -9.96 25.35 21.52
C PRO A 7 -9.46 23.99 22.03
N GLN A 8 -10.39 23.07 22.27
CA GLN A 8 -10.09 21.71 22.73
C GLN A 8 -9.29 20.99 21.63
N ALA A 9 -8.14 20.42 21.99
CA ALA A 9 -7.30 19.69 21.05
C ALA A 9 -8.07 18.55 20.38
N SER A 10 -7.97 18.45 19.05
CA SER A 10 -8.58 17.37 18.25
C SER A 10 -8.07 16.00 18.71
N ALA A 11 -8.89 14.95 18.58
CA ALA A 11 -8.51 13.58 18.99
C ALA A 11 -7.15 13.13 18.43
N LEU A 12 -6.86 13.51 17.18
CA LEU A 12 -5.57 13.33 16.52
C LEU A 12 -4.42 14.09 17.17
N SER A 13 -4.64 15.34 17.55
CA SER A 13 -3.63 16.16 18.22
C SER A 13 -3.33 15.60 19.61
N GLY A 14 -4.34 15.11 20.33
CA GLY A 14 -4.16 14.36 21.57
C GLY A 14 -3.41 13.04 21.38
N LEU A 15 -3.68 12.32 20.29
CA LEU A 15 -2.98 11.07 19.97
C LEU A 15 -1.52 11.32 19.62
N ILE A 16 -1.21 12.35 18.83
CA ILE A 16 0.16 12.74 18.44
C ILE A 16 0.93 13.37 19.61
N SER A 17 0.27 14.08 20.52
CA SER A 17 0.91 14.58 21.75
C SER A 17 1.08 13.51 22.83
N GLY A 18 0.20 12.51 22.86
CA GLY A 18 0.27 11.39 23.81
C GLY A 18 1.13 10.22 23.32
N SER A 19 1.27 10.05 22.00
CA SER A 19 2.33 9.25 21.42
C SER A 19 3.59 10.12 21.40
N ASP A 20 4.68 9.65 21.97
CA ASP A 20 5.97 10.34 21.96
C ASP A 20 6.56 10.29 20.54
N ALA A 21 5.88 10.92 19.58
CA ALA A 21 6.23 10.94 18.16
C ALA A 21 7.53 11.75 18.00
N LYS A 22 8.64 11.04 17.93
CA LYS A 22 10.00 11.61 17.96
C LYS A 22 10.40 12.26 16.64
N SER A 23 9.60 12.11 15.57
CA SER A 23 9.89 12.69 14.26
C SER A 23 8.63 13.04 13.44
N PRO A 24 8.72 13.99 12.48
CA PRO A 24 7.62 14.32 11.57
C PRO A 24 7.13 13.14 10.73
N ALA A 25 8.03 12.21 10.36
CA ALA A 25 7.68 11.02 9.61
C ALA A 25 6.82 10.04 10.44
N GLN A 26 7.09 9.92 11.74
CA GLN A 26 6.24 9.15 12.65
C GLN A 26 4.87 9.81 12.81
N ALA A 27 4.82 11.13 12.99
CA ALA A 27 3.55 11.85 13.09
C ALA A 27 2.68 11.67 11.83
N LEU A 28 3.29 11.76 10.63
CA LEU A 28 2.60 11.49 9.36
C LEU A 28 2.06 10.06 9.29
N SER A 29 2.88 9.08 9.69
CA SER A 29 2.50 7.67 9.69
C SER A 29 1.30 7.42 10.60
N LEU A 30 1.29 8.01 11.81
CA LEU A 30 0.18 7.91 12.74
C LEU A 30 -1.09 8.61 12.22
N GLU A 31 -0.93 9.76 11.56
CA GLU A 31 -2.05 10.48 10.97
C GLU A 31 -2.72 9.68 9.84
N ILE A 32 -1.92 9.10 8.95
CA ILE A 32 -2.42 8.22 7.88
C ILE A 32 -3.05 6.96 8.48
N LEU A 33 -2.42 6.33 9.48
CA LEU A 33 -2.97 5.16 10.15
C LEU A 33 -4.34 5.46 10.77
N HIS A 34 -4.47 6.59 11.48
CA HIS A 34 -5.74 7.02 12.05
C HIS A 34 -6.79 7.31 10.95
N ASN A 35 -6.39 7.93 9.84
CA ASN A 35 -7.27 8.17 8.70
C ASN A 35 -7.77 6.84 8.09
N LEU A 36 -6.89 5.85 7.89
CA LEU A 36 -7.25 4.51 7.41
C LEU A 36 -8.27 3.85 8.35
N GLN A 37 -8.05 3.92 9.66
CA GLN A 37 -8.92 3.30 10.66
C GLN A 37 -10.31 3.95 10.70
N HIS A 38 -10.35 5.28 10.85
CA HIS A 38 -11.57 5.99 11.22
C HIS A 38 -12.35 6.54 10.02
N GLN A 39 -11.69 6.80 8.90
CA GLN A 39 -12.33 7.35 7.69
C GLN A 39 -12.48 6.31 6.58
N HIS A 40 -11.60 5.32 6.53
CA HIS A 40 -11.66 4.25 5.53
C HIS A 40 -12.05 2.88 6.10
N ASN A 41 -12.34 2.79 7.41
CA ASN A 41 -12.77 1.56 8.09
C ASN A 41 -11.80 0.38 7.94
N TRP A 42 -10.50 0.65 7.82
CA TRP A 42 -9.50 -0.42 7.78
C TRP A 42 -9.37 -1.10 9.13
N THR A 43 -9.11 -2.40 9.10
CA THR A 43 -8.95 -3.24 10.29
C THR A 43 -7.58 -3.89 10.32
N ASP A 44 -7.18 -4.43 11.48
CA ASP A 44 -5.89 -5.12 11.69
C ASP A 44 -4.69 -4.27 11.19
N LEU A 45 -4.73 -2.98 11.51
CA LEU A 45 -3.71 -1.99 11.14
C LEU A 45 -2.44 -2.21 11.97
N LYS A 46 -1.30 -2.24 11.29
CA LYS A 46 0.02 -2.54 11.86
C LYS A 46 1.07 -1.64 11.24
N LEU A 47 1.97 -1.11 12.07
CA LEU A 47 3.10 -0.30 11.63
C LEU A 47 4.36 -1.18 11.58
N HIS A 48 5.10 -1.08 10.48
CA HIS A 48 6.32 -1.84 10.21
C HIS A 48 7.47 -0.88 9.93
N LEU A 49 8.66 -1.24 10.40
CA LEU A 49 9.90 -0.54 10.06
C LEU A 49 10.75 -1.43 9.16
N VAL A 50 11.13 -0.93 7.99
CA VAL A 50 11.92 -1.65 6.99
C VAL A 50 13.26 -0.93 6.81
N SER A 51 14.37 -1.66 6.94
CA SER A 51 15.71 -1.13 6.65
C SER A 51 16.08 -1.43 5.21
N LEU A 52 16.27 -0.38 4.40
CA LEU A 52 16.46 -0.49 2.95
C LEU A 52 17.90 -0.87 2.54
N ASN A 53 18.78 -1.18 3.51
CA ASN A 53 20.22 -1.43 3.27
C ASN A 53 20.60 -2.91 3.40
N ALA A 54 19.67 -3.81 3.70
CA ALA A 54 20.00 -5.22 3.83
C ALA A 54 20.07 -5.87 2.44
N THR A 55 21.23 -6.36 2.04
CA THR A 55 21.47 -7.22 0.86
C THR A 55 20.76 -8.59 0.96
N SER A 56 19.73 -8.67 1.80
CA SER A 56 18.88 -9.83 2.06
C SER A 56 17.52 -9.31 2.53
N PRO A 57 16.40 -9.79 1.98
CA PRO A 57 15.06 -9.41 2.45
C PRO A 57 14.82 -10.02 3.83
N GLN A 58 15.40 -9.41 4.88
CA GLN A 58 15.04 -9.72 6.25
C GLN A 58 13.72 -9.02 6.54
N GLY A 59 12.73 -9.83 6.92
CA GLY A 59 11.32 -9.48 6.93
C GLY A 59 10.94 -8.26 7.78
N PHE A 60 9.67 -7.90 7.65
CA PHE A 60 9.02 -6.81 8.38
C PHE A 60 9.25 -6.94 9.89
N VAL A 61 9.87 -5.93 10.52
CA VAL A 61 9.87 -5.82 11.98
C VAL A 61 8.51 -5.25 12.38
N HIS A 62 7.68 -6.09 13.01
CA HIS A 62 6.37 -5.70 13.50
C HIS A 62 6.53 -4.87 14.78
N LEU A 63 6.09 -3.61 14.78
CA LEU A 63 6.04 -2.80 16.00
C LEU A 63 4.75 -3.09 16.77
N ASP A 64 4.78 -4.06 17.67
CA ASP A 64 3.75 -4.25 18.68
C ASP A 64 4.11 -3.45 19.95
N GLY A 65 3.32 -2.40 20.24
CA GLY A 65 3.40 -1.66 21.51
C GLY A 65 4.26 -0.39 21.49
N PHE A 66 3.69 0.69 22.01
CA PHE A 66 4.27 2.05 22.05
C PHE A 66 5.40 2.21 23.08
N ASN A 67 6.56 1.53 22.89
CA ASN A 67 7.76 1.85 23.68
C ASN A 67 9.02 1.85 22.80
N LEU A 68 9.50 3.05 22.48
CA LEU A 68 10.65 3.31 21.61
C LEU A 68 11.91 3.58 22.44
N SER A 69 12.52 2.52 22.98
CA SER A 69 13.87 2.56 23.53
C SER A 69 14.85 1.82 22.61
N SER A 70 15.26 2.47 21.53
CA SER A 70 16.48 2.10 20.81
C SER A 70 17.14 3.38 20.31
N GLY A 71 18.10 3.86 21.10
CA GLY A 71 18.92 5.00 20.74
C GLY A 71 19.81 4.66 19.56
N LEU A 72 19.64 5.40 18.47
CA LEU A 72 20.62 5.51 17.40
C LEU A 72 20.80 6.99 17.12
N SER A 73 21.90 7.54 17.60
CA SER A 73 22.33 8.91 17.36
C SER A 73 22.83 9.07 15.92
N PRO A 74 22.33 10.01 15.12
CA PRO A 74 22.98 10.37 13.87
C PRO A 74 23.95 11.52 14.12
N SER A 75 25.25 11.23 14.14
CA SER A 75 26.30 12.24 13.96
C SER A 75 26.81 12.19 12.53
N SER A 76 26.49 13.19 11.71
CA SER A 76 27.31 13.52 10.55
C SER A 76 27.01 14.92 10.02
N THR A 77 28.07 15.72 9.98
CA THR A 77 28.23 17.03 9.35
C THR A 77 27.97 17.00 7.83
N PRO A 78 27.48 18.10 7.22
CA PRO A 78 27.24 18.14 5.78
C PRO A 78 28.52 18.53 5.01
N SER A 79 28.83 17.79 3.93
CA SER A 79 29.73 18.22 2.87
C SER A 79 28.97 18.25 1.54
N PRO A 80 29.15 19.29 0.69
CA PRO A 80 28.43 19.42 -0.56
C PRO A 80 29.29 18.96 -1.75
N SER A 81 28.88 17.89 -2.41
CA SER A 81 29.30 17.61 -3.79
C SER A 81 28.30 16.65 -4.42
N GLY A 82 27.75 17.07 -5.56
CA GLY A 82 26.73 16.32 -6.29
C GLY A 82 27.24 15.01 -6.88
N THR A 83 26.27 14.22 -7.37
CA THR A 83 26.35 12.96 -8.14
C THR A 83 25.89 11.76 -7.32
N SER A 84 24.69 11.25 -7.66
CA SER A 84 24.03 10.03 -7.17
C SER A 84 24.24 9.74 -5.69
N ASN A 85 23.34 10.18 -4.80
CA ASN A 85 23.36 9.66 -3.43
C ASN A 85 23.04 8.15 -3.47
N PRO A 86 23.99 7.26 -3.12
CA PRO A 86 23.63 5.90 -2.78
C PRO A 86 22.72 5.93 -1.54
N LEU A 87 21.85 4.92 -1.38
CA LEU A 87 21.02 4.75 -0.18
C LEU A 87 21.90 4.98 1.06
N THR A 88 21.49 5.89 1.94
CA THR A 88 22.31 6.21 3.10
C THR A 88 22.35 4.97 3.99
N PRO A 89 23.52 4.48 4.44
CA PRO A 89 23.59 3.27 5.24
C PRO A 89 22.72 3.40 6.49
N GLY A 90 21.70 2.54 6.62
CA GLY A 90 20.75 2.56 7.73
C GLY A 90 19.44 3.32 7.48
N GLU A 91 19.13 3.67 6.23
CA GLU A 91 17.85 4.29 5.88
C GLU A 91 16.67 3.35 6.20
N THR A 92 15.77 3.80 7.08
CA THR A 92 14.56 3.06 7.47
C THR A 92 13.31 3.74 6.94
N VAL A 93 12.38 2.94 6.43
CA VAL A 93 11.06 3.38 5.96
C VAL A 93 9.97 2.77 6.82
N THR A 94 8.96 3.57 7.13
CA THR A 94 7.75 3.10 7.80
C THR A 94 6.73 2.63 6.77
N LEU A 95 6.14 1.46 6.99
CA LEU A 95 5.02 0.95 6.21
C LEU A 95 3.85 0.67 7.13
N ILE A 96 2.65 0.98 6.69
CA ILE A 96 1.41 0.64 7.39
C ILE A 96 0.78 -0.52 6.63
N SER A 97 0.45 -1.61 7.31
CA SER A 97 -0.32 -2.70 6.70
C SER A 97 -1.69 -2.82 7.35
N GLY A 98 -2.71 -3.18 6.59
CA GLY A 98 -4.06 -3.39 7.14
C GLY A 98 -4.99 -4.09 6.16
N LEU A 99 -6.18 -4.43 6.65
CA LEU A 99 -7.25 -5.03 5.86
C LEU A 99 -8.28 -3.94 5.49
N PRO A 100 -8.40 -3.57 4.21
CA PRO A 100 -9.45 -2.67 3.75
C PRO A 100 -10.83 -3.32 3.86
N PRO A 101 -11.93 -2.54 3.90
CA PRO A 101 -13.29 -3.10 3.95
C PRO A 101 -13.69 -3.85 2.67
N GLN A 102 -12.99 -3.60 1.57
CA GLN A 102 -13.21 -4.23 0.25
C GLN A 102 -11.89 -4.32 -0.51
N HIS A 103 -11.85 -5.14 -1.57
CA HIS A 103 -10.68 -5.28 -2.42
C HIS A 103 -10.27 -3.94 -3.06
N SER A 104 -9.07 -3.43 -2.75
CA SER A 104 -8.71 -2.02 -3.03
C SER A 104 -8.46 -1.70 -4.51
N TYR A 105 -8.12 -2.68 -5.33
CA TYR A 105 -7.91 -2.51 -6.77
C TYR A 105 -8.19 -3.83 -7.47
N VAL A 106 -8.97 -3.79 -8.56
CA VAL A 106 -9.25 -4.95 -9.40
C VAL A 106 -8.47 -4.80 -10.70
N HIS A 107 -7.61 -5.78 -11.01
CA HIS A 107 -6.88 -5.80 -12.27
C HIS A 107 -7.85 -5.85 -13.47
N PRO A 108 -7.56 -5.17 -14.60
CA PRO A 108 -8.45 -5.13 -15.76
C PRO A 108 -8.83 -6.51 -16.32
N ASP A 109 -7.87 -7.45 -16.39
CA ASP A 109 -8.13 -8.82 -16.83
C ASP A 109 -9.12 -9.56 -15.90
N LEU A 110 -8.96 -9.38 -14.57
CA LEU A 110 -9.86 -9.94 -13.57
C LEU A 110 -11.24 -9.27 -13.63
N GLN A 111 -11.28 -7.94 -13.76
CA GLN A 111 -12.53 -7.18 -13.90
C GLN A 111 -13.34 -7.64 -15.13
N THR A 112 -12.65 -7.88 -16.24
CA THR A 112 -13.28 -8.39 -17.47
C THR A 112 -13.87 -9.78 -17.23
N TYR A 113 -13.17 -10.66 -16.50
CA TYR A 113 -13.69 -11.98 -16.13
C TYR A 113 -14.93 -11.87 -15.22
N LEU A 114 -14.86 -11.06 -14.17
CA LEU A 114 -15.98 -10.85 -13.23
C LEU A 114 -17.24 -10.37 -13.95
N ILE A 115 -17.10 -9.38 -14.84
CA ILE A 115 -18.22 -8.86 -15.66
C ILE A 115 -18.78 -9.96 -16.57
N LYS A 116 -17.92 -10.70 -17.28
CA LYS A 116 -18.35 -11.78 -18.20
C LYS A 116 -19.12 -12.89 -17.50
N HIS A 117 -18.78 -13.17 -16.24
CA HIS A 117 -19.40 -14.22 -15.44
C HIS A 117 -20.47 -13.70 -14.46
N SER A 118 -20.80 -12.39 -14.50
CA SER A 118 -21.76 -11.75 -13.60
C SER A 118 -21.44 -11.99 -12.11
N ILE A 119 -20.15 -11.99 -11.78
CA ILE A 119 -19.64 -12.17 -10.43
C ILE A 119 -19.41 -10.78 -9.83
N PRO A 120 -19.98 -10.45 -8.66
CA PRO A 120 -19.80 -9.13 -8.05
C PRO A 120 -18.39 -8.97 -7.45
N ASP A 121 -17.83 -7.76 -7.53
CA ASP A 121 -16.51 -7.43 -6.95
C ASP A 121 -16.45 -7.67 -5.43
N THR A 122 -17.58 -7.62 -4.73
CA THR A 122 -17.69 -7.92 -3.30
C THR A 122 -17.43 -9.39 -2.95
N SER A 123 -17.43 -10.28 -3.95
CA SER A 123 -17.05 -11.69 -3.77
C SER A 123 -15.54 -11.91 -3.73
N LEU A 124 -14.75 -10.90 -4.14
CA LEU A 124 -13.30 -10.99 -4.09
C LEU A 124 -12.81 -11.04 -2.63
N PRO A 125 -11.83 -11.89 -2.32
CA PRO A 125 -11.26 -11.94 -0.99
C PRO A 125 -10.56 -10.61 -0.65
N VAL A 126 -10.81 -10.09 0.56
CA VAL A 126 -10.06 -8.95 1.09
C VAL A 126 -8.61 -9.37 1.31
N GLN A 127 -7.68 -8.58 0.78
CA GLN A 127 -6.25 -8.80 0.95
C GLN A 127 -5.64 -7.70 1.82
N ARG A 128 -4.59 -8.06 2.57
CA ARG A 128 -3.82 -7.08 3.32
C ARG A 128 -3.06 -6.16 2.35
N GLU A 129 -3.27 -4.87 2.52
CA GLU A 129 -2.63 -3.83 1.73
C GLU A 129 -1.53 -3.15 2.53
N LEU A 130 -0.51 -2.66 1.82
CA LEU A 130 0.60 -1.88 2.38
C LEU A 130 0.47 -0.44 1.92
N VAL A 131 0.56 0.48 2.87
CA VAL A 131 0.56 1.93 2.67
C VAL A 131 1.91 2.48 3.08
N LEU A 132 2.55 3.22 2.18
CA LEU A 132 3.77 3.97 2.39
C LEU A 132 3.41 5.45 2.67
N PRO A 133 3.61 5.94 3.90
CA PRO A 133 3.52 7.36 4.23
C PRO A 133 4.58 8.16 3.48
N LEU A 134 4.15 9.11 2.64
CA LEU A 134 5.04 10.00 1.91
C LEU A 134 4.81 11.45 2.36
N SER A 135 5.89 12.11 2.79
CA SER A 135 5.84 13.55 3.07
C SER A 135 6.01 14.33 1.77
N LEU A 136 5.16 15.34 1.53
CA LEU A 136 5.21 16.14 0.29
C LEU A 136 6.54 16.90 0.11
N GLY A 137 7.29 17.14 1.20
CA GLY A 137 8.60 17.79 1.16
C GLY A 137 9.79 16.83 1.03
N GLU A 138 9.54 15.51 1.00
CA GLU A 138 10.59 14.50 0.91
C GLU A 138 10.90 14.16 -0.55
N ASN A 139 12.20 14.10 -0.87
CA ASN A 139 12.65 13.69 -2.20
C ASN A 139 12.77 12.16 -2.25
N TRP A 140 11.96 11.52 -3.08
CA TRP A 140 12.02 10.09 -3.32
C TRP A 140 12.74 9.78 -4.63
N THR A 141 13.74 8.90 -4.57
CA THR A 141 14.42 8.38 -5.76
C THR A 141 13.78 7.08 -6.22
N LEU A 142 13.93 6.76 -7.51
CA LEU A 142 13.48 5.47 -8.05
C LEU A 142 14.16 4.30 -7.33
N SER A 143 15.46 4.40 -7.02
CA SER A 143 16.20 3.36 -6.29
C SER A 143 15.61 3.06 -4.92
N ARG A 144 15.15 4.11 -4.21
CA ARG A 144 14.51 3.95 -2.90
C ARG A 144 13.13 3.31 -3.02
N PHE A 145 12.35 3.65 -4.05
CA PHE A 145 11.11 2.93 -4.34
C PHE A 145 11.37 1.46 -4.67
N CYS A 146 12.33 1.15 -5.54
CA CYS A 146 12.71 -0.23 -5.86
C CYS A 146 13.08 -1.01 -4.58
N ALA A 147 13.91 -0.42 -3.71
CA ALA A 147 14.26 -1.04 -2.43
C ALA A 147 13.02 -1.34 -1.56
N VAL A 148 12.03 -0.44 -1.52
CA VAL A 148 10.75 -0.72 -0.83
C VAL A 148 10.02 -1.90 -1.48
N PHE A 149 9.95 -1.94 -2.82
CA PHE A 149 9.30 -3.02 -3.58
C PHE A 149 9.96 -4.39 -3.39
N ASP A 150 11.27 -4.43 -3.22
CA ASP A 150 12.02 -5.65 -2.91
C ASP A 150 11.58 -6.27 -1.58
N HIS A 151 11.17 -5.43 -0.61
CA HIS A 151 10.63 -5.86 0.68
C HIS A 151 9.13 -6.17 0.68
N LEU A 152 8.38 -5.83 -0.38
CA LEU A 152 6.95 -6.11 -0.44
C LEU A 152 6.70 -7.62 -0.64
N PRO A 153 5.71 -8.20 0.06
CA PRO A 153 5.33 -9.59 -0.12
C PRO A 153 4.71 -9.81 -1.51
N GLU A 154 4.81 -11.03 -2.00
CA GLU A 154 4.06 -11.45 -3.18
C GLU A 154 2.55 -11.44 -2.87
N ARG A 155 1.74 -11.09 -3.89
CA ARG A 155 0.28 -11.08 -3.74
C ARG A 155 -0.27 -12.50 -3.73
N GLN A 156 -1.29 -12.71 -2.92
CA GLN A 156 -1.99 -13.98 -2.85
C GLN A 156 -2.80 -14.23 -4.13
N VAL A 157 -2.87 -15.49 -4.55
CA VAL A 157 -3.68 -15.91 -5.70
C VAL A 157 -5.16 -15.78 -5.35
N ILE A 158 -5.87 -15.02 -6.18
CA ILE A 158 -7.31 -14.84 -6.13
C ILE A 158 -7.93 -15.98 -6.94
N HIS A 159 -8.72 -16.83 -6.26
CA HIS A 159 -9.47 -17.89 -6.89
C HIS A 159 -10.92 -17.44 -7.04
N VAL A 160 -11.38 -17.32 -8.27
CA VAL A 160 -12.77 -17.00 -8.59
C VAL A 160 -13.44 -18.27 -9.10
N GLN A 161 -14.41 -18.78 -8.35
CA GLN A 161 -15.25 -19.86 -8.83
C GLN A 161 -16.24 -19.28 -9.84
N GLY A 162 -16.18 -19.76 -11.09
CA GLY A 162 -17.22 -19.47 -12.05
C GLY A 162 -18.52 -20.06 -11.54
N ALA A 163 -19.58 -19.24 -11.45
CA ALA A 163 -20.91 -19.76 -11.23
C ALA A 163 -21.19 -20.82 -12.30
N GLY A 164 -21.41 -22.07 -11.87
CA GLY A 164 -21.54 -23.23 -12.75
C GLY A 164 -22.66 -23.04 -13.76
N GLY A 165 -22.31 -22.55 -14.94
CA GLY A 165 -23.15 -22.62 -16.11
C GLY A 165 -23.07 -24.03 -16.66
N SER A 166 -24.16 -24.79 -16.56
CA SER A 166 -24.41 -25.98 -17.37
C SER A 166 -24.43 -25.58 -18.86
N GLY A 167 -23.26 -25.46 -19.48
CA GLY A 167 -23.07 -25.06 -20.86
C GLY A 167 -22.03 -25.94 -21.51
N ARG A 168 -22.43 -26.61 -22.60
CA ARG A 168 -21.70 -27.63 -23.37
C ARG A 168 -20.23 -27.26 -23.66
N PRO A 169 -19.32 -28.25 -23.77
CA PRO A 169 -17.93 -28.00 -24.13
C PRO A 169 -17.88 -27.57 -25.59
N MET A 170 -17.82 -26.27 -25.85
CA MET A 170 -17.47 -25.77 -27.16
C MET A 170 -15.96 -25.53 -27.13
N GLY A 171 -15.23 -26.40 -27.83
CA GLY A 171 -13.78 -26.36 -27.90
C GLY A 171 -13.32 -25.04 -28.49
N THR A 172 -12.77 -24.17 -27.65
CA THR A 172 -11.92 -23.08 -28.08
C THR A 172 -10.50 -23.49 -27.75
N GLN A 173 -9.78 -23.82 -28.82
CA GLN A 173 -8.34 -24.01 -28.83
C GLN A 173 -7.69 -22.87 -28.02
N ALA A 174 -6.96 -23.24 -26.97
CA ALA A 174 -6.07 -22.32 -26.29
C ALA A 174 -5.02 -21.88 -27.32
N THR A 175 -5.19 -20.70 -27.89
CA THR A 175 -4.08 -20.00 -28.51
C THR A 175 -3.08 -19.68 -27.39
N PRO A 176 -1.81 -20.10 -27.51
CA PRO A 176 -0.79 -19.66 -26.57
C PRO A 176 -0.55 -18.18 -26.84
N ALA A 177 -1.30 -17.33 -26.13
CA ALA A 177 -1.02 -15.91 -26.10
C ALA A 177 0.27 -15.72 -25.29
N ASP A 178 1.35 -15.61 -26.04
CA ASP A 178 2.63 -15.12 -25.58
C ASP A 178 2.43 -13.73 -24.95
N GLY A 179 2.76 -13.60 -23.67
CA GLY A 179 2.56 -12.36 -22.89
C GLY A 179 1.85 -12.60 -21.57
N SER A 180 2.64 -12.98 -20.54
CA SER A 180 2.33 -12.99 -19.10
C SER A 180 0.91 -12.51 -18.75
N ALA A 181 -0.07 -13.42 -18.83
CA ALA A 181 -1.42 -13.14 -18.40
C ALA A 181 -1.45 -13.27 -16.86
N ASN A 182 -1.91 -12.23 -16.17
CA ASN A 182 -2.06 -12.27 -14.70
C ASN A 182 -3.16 -13.24 -14.24
N GLY A 183 -3.85 -13.92 -15.15
CA GLY A 183 -4.73 -15.02 -14.78
C GLY A 183 -4.91 -16.08 -15.84
N SER A 184 -5.34 -17.25 -15.40
CA SER A 184 -5.50 -18.47 -16.19
C SER A 184 -6.80 -19.19 -15.81
N ALA A 185 -7.47 -19.76 -16.80
CA ALA A 185 -8.64 -20.61 -16.59
C ALA A 185 -8.17 -22.04 -16.29
N THR A 186 -8.53 -22.60 -15.14
CA THR A 186 -8.16 -23.97 -14.79
C THR A 186 -9.14 -24.96 -15.45
N GLY A 187 -8.67 -25.66 -16.49
CA GLY A 187 -9.49 -26.48 -17.39
C GLY A 187 -10.13 -27.75 -16.80
N ARG A 188 -10.25 -27.91 -15.48
CA ARG A 188 -10.84 -29.10 -14.86
C ARG A 188 -11.92 -28.82 -13.81
N VAL A 189 -11.94 -27.64 -13.19
CA VAL A 189 -12.90 -27.28 -12.13
C VAL A 189 -13.29 -25.81 -12.25
N GLY A 190 -13.92 -25.43 -13.37
CA GLY A 190 -14.72 -24.19 -13.54
C GLY A 190 -14.23 -22.91 -12.82
N GLY A 191 -12.92 -22.66 -12.76
CA GLY A 191 -12.34 -21.63 -11.91
C GLY A 191 -11.35 -20.76 -12.66
N TYR A 192 -11.28 -19.49 -12.28
CA TYR A 192 -10.29 -18.53 -12.76
C TYR A 192 -9.34 -18.18 -11.63
N GLU A 193 -8.06 -18.35 -11.89
CA GLU A 193 -6.99 -17.97 -10.97
C GLU A 193 -6.37 -16.68 -11.46
N HIS A 194 -6.26 -15.71 -10.57
CA HIS A 194 -5.65 -14.41 -10.84
C HIS A 194 -4.59 -14.08 -9.80
N ARG A 195 -3.46 -13.54 -10.24
CA ARG A 195 -2.39 -13.09 -9.37
C ARG A 195 -2.04 -11.64 -9.69
N ASP A 196 -2.34 -10.76 -8.75
CA ASP A 196 -1.96 -9.36 -8.82
C ASP A 196 -0.42 -9.20 -8.76
N GLN A 197 0.09 -8.14 -9.39
CA GLN A 197 1.46 -7.68 -9.22
C GLN A 197 1.67 -7.07 -7.82
N LYS A 198 2.92 -7.03 -7.33
CA LYS A 198 3.22 -6.33 -6.09
C LYS A 198 2.76 -4.88 -6.20
N ARG A 199 2.19 -4.36 -5.12
CA ARG A 199 1.71 -2.98 -5.07
C ARG A 199 1.82 -2.40 -3.67
N VAL A 200 1.91 -1.08 -3.64
CA VAL A 200 1.87 -0.28 -2.43
C VAL A 200 0.99 0.94 -2.66
N LEU A 201 0.23 1.33 -1.64
CA LEU A 201 -0.52 2.57 -1.61
C LEU A 201 0.38 3.69 -1.08
N LEU A 202 0.44 4.83 -1.75
CA LEU A 202 1.20 5.99 -1.32
C LEU A 202 0.24 6.95 -0.62
N GLY A 203 0.35 7.06 0.71
CA GLY A 203 -0.46 7.97 1.50
C GLY A 203 0.26 9.31 1.68
N MET A 204 -0.35 10.40 1.25
CA MET A 204 0.21 11.75 1.36
C MET A 204 -0.79 12.68 2.02
N LYS A 205 -0.33 13.45 3.02
CA LYS A 205 -1.11 14.57 3.55
C LYS A 205 -0.98 15.77 2.61
N ALA A 206 -2.11 16.30 2.14
CA ALA A 206 -2.13 17.53 1.37
C ALA A 206 -1.68 18.71 2.25
N ARG A 207 -0.73 19.52 1.77
CA ARG A 207 -0.28 20.73 2.48
C ARG A 207 -1.28 21.89 2.31
N ASP A 208 -1.83 22.03 1.10
CA ASP A 208 -2.78 23.08 0.73
C ASP A 208 -3.84 22.53 -0.24
N GLY A 209 -5.10 22.95 -0.07
CA GLY A 209 -6.25 22.55 -0.90
C GLY A 209 -7.58 22.82 -0.19
N GLY A 210 -8.66 23.05 -0.94
CA GLY A 210 -9.98 23.48 -0.43
C GLY A 210 -10.71 22.52 0.53
N GLY A 211 -10.06 21.44 0.96
CA GLY A 211 -10.56 20.42 1.89
C GLY A 211 -10.05 20.53 3.33
N GLY A 212 -9.33 21.60 3.68
CA GLY A 212 -8.84 21.82 5.04
C GLY A 212 -7.55 21.06 5.39
N ASP A 213 -6.97 21.44 6.52
CA ASP A 213 -5.77 20.92 7.16
C ASP A 213 -5.96 19.48 7.67
N GLY A 214 -6.03 18.51 6.75
CA GLY A 214 -6.20 17.09 7.13
C GLY A 214 -6.57 16.14 6.00
N THR A 215 -6.57 16.59 4.75
CA THR A 215 -6.86 15.71 3.61
C THR A 215 -5.68 14.76 3.36
N VAL A 216 -5.96 13.46 3.32
CA VAL A 216 -4.99 12.42 2.92
C VAL A 216 -5.38 11.88 1.55
N VAL A 217 -4.41 11.84 0.63
CA VAL A 217 -4.56 11.29 -0.71
C VAL A 217 -3.82 9.96 -0.80
N TYR A 218 -4.46 8.98 -1.43
CA TYR A 218 -3.87 7.65 -1.66
C TYR A 218 -3.69 7.42 -3.15
N TYR A 219 -2.45 7.14 -3.57
CA TYR A 219 -2.14 6.67 -4.92
C TYR A 219 -1.78 5.19 -4.88
N ILE A 220 -2.07 4.43 -5.93
CA ILE A 220 -1.63 3.04 -6.05
C ILE A 220 -0.42 3.01 -6.97
N MET A 221 0.68 2.42 -6.49
CA MET A 221 1.87 2.13 -7.28
C MET A 221 2.02 0.62 -7.40
N GLN A 222 2.23 0.12 -8.62
CA GLN A 222 2.33 -1.31 -8.94
C GLN A 222 3.65 -1.62 -9.63
N GLU A 223 4.16 -2.83 -9.42
CA GLU A 223 5.34 -3.35 -10.08
C GLU A 223 4.99 -3.92 -11.47
N GLY A 224 5.66 -3.45 -12.52
CA GLY A 224 5.58 -4.03 -13.86
C GLY A 224 4.97 -3.10 -14.92
N GLU A 225 4.83 -3.63 -16.14
CA GLU A 225 4.30 -2.90 -17.28
C GLU A 225 2.77 -2.81 -17.17
N ILE A 226 2.24 -1.58 -17.15
CA ILE A 226 0.80 -1.34 -17.19
C ILE A 226 0.32 -1.68 -18.60
N LYS A 227 -0.45 -2.77 -18.75
CA LYS A 227 -1.06 -3.10 -20.04
C LYS A 227 -1.91 -1.90 -20.50
N PRO A 228 -1.69 -1.37 -21.71
CA PRO A 228 -2.49 -0.25 -22.21
C PRO A 228 -3.96 -0.66 -22.18
N ARG A 229 -4.82 0.22 -21.64
CA ARG A 229 -6.27 0.00 -21.67
C ARG A 229 -6.67 -0.08 -23.15
N GLN A 230 -6.97 -1.30 -23.60
CA GLN A 230 -7.57 -1.55 -24.90
C GLN A 230 -9.01 -1.02 -24.81
N ASN A 231 -9.19 0.25 -25.12
CA ASN A 231 -10.51 0.82 -25.36
C ASN A 231 -10.98 0.23 -26.69
N GLY A 232 -11.78 -0.83 -26.62
CA GLY A 232 -12.52 -1.40 -27.76
C GLY A 232 -13.83 -0.67 -27.99
#